data_AF-A0A2D2DVQ5-F1
#
_entry.id   AF-A0A2D2DVQ5-F1
#
_cell.length_a   1.000
_cell.length_b   1.000
_cell.length_c   1.000
_cell.angle_alpha   90.00
_cell.angle_beta   90.00
_cell.angle_gamma   90.00
#
_symmetry.space_group_name_H-M   'P 1'
#
loop_
_entity.id
_entity.type
_entity.pdbx_description
1 polymer ?
#
loop_
_entity_poly.entity_id
_entity_poly.type
_entity_poly.pdbx_seq_one_letter_code
_entity_poly.pdbx_strand_id
1 'polypeptide(L)'
;MGMVTHDGGRTSVAEDFRIIKRPLLRNARAAVSGGVRHGNLIVVTSALPGEGKTYCAINLAMSIAMEKDHTVLLIDADVARPSVLRVLGLAPGLGLMDILLGNDLSLSEVILKTNIPTLSLLPAGRNNKHATELLASHAMSKLLSEIASRYPDRIVIFDSPPLLLTTEAGVLASQMGQVVMVVESETTTQRQVKDALARLDNCARVDLICNKARAFPGEHYHGYYD
;
A
#
# COMPACT_ATOMS: atom_id res chain seq x y z
N MET A 1 -18.51 6.05 1.56
CA MET A 1 -17.15 6.06 0.98
C MET A 1 -17.26 5.62 -0.47
N GLY A 2 -16.69 6.35 -1.43
CA GLY A 2 -16.61 5.89 -2.82
C GLY A 2 -15.40 5.00 -3.00
N MET A 3 -15.48 3.94 -3.80
CA MET A 3 -14.31 3.16 -4.22
C MET A 3 -14.06 3.37 -5.71
N VAL A 4 -12.81 3.40 -6.12
CA VAL A 4 -12.42 3.26 -7.54
C VAL A 4 -12.93 1.90 -8.00
N THR A 5 -13.68 1.88 -9.09
CA THR A 5 -14.23 0.63 -9.65
C THR A 5 -13.75 0.50 -11.09
N HIS A 6 -13.60 -0.74 -11.55
CA HIS A 6 -13.18 -1.02 -12.92
C HIS A 6 -14.23 -0.53 -13.95
N ASP A 7 -15.52 -0.59 -13.60
CA ASP A 7 -16.64 -0.29 -14.51
C ASP A 7 -17.30 1.07 -14.26
N GLY A 8 -16.95 1.76 -13.17
CA GLY A 8 -17.47 3.10 -12.85
C GLY A 8 -16.67 4.17 -13.60
N GLY A 9 -17.36 5.03 -14.34
CA GLY A 9 -16.76 6.14 -15.10
C GLY A 9 -15.95 7.15 -14.26
N ARG A 10 -15.65 8.32 -14.83
CA ARG A 10 -14.87 9.38 -14.16
C ARG A 10 -15.57 9.85 -12.88
N THR A 11 -15.14 9.35 -11.72
CA THR A 11 -15.51 9.87 -10.40
C THR A 11 -14.39 10.77 -9.88
N SER A 12 -14.69 11.72 -8.99
CA SER A 12 -13.67 12.57 -8.36
C SER A 12 -12.58 11.73 -7.67
N VAL A 13 -13.00 10.68 -6.95
CA VAL A 13 -12.08 9.72 -6.31
C VAL A 13 -11.18 9.03 -7.33
N ALA A 14 -11.72 8.59 -8.47
CA ALA A 14 -10.90 7.96 -9.51
C ALA A 14 -9.86 8.92 -10.09
N GLU A 15 -10.21 10.19 -10.30
CA GLU A 15 -9.27 11.20 -10.78
C GLU A 15 -8.20 11.56 -9.72
N ASP A 16 -8.56 11.68 -8.45
CA ASP A 16 -7.60 11.89 -7.35
C ASP A 16 -6.55 10.77 -7.32
N PHE A 17 -6.98 9.50 -7.34
CA PHE A 17 -6.06 8.37 -7.37
C PHE A 17 -5.29 8.25 -8.69
N ARG A 18 -5.80 8.84 -9.78
CA ARG A 18 -5.07 8.95 -11.06
C ARG A 18 -3.91 9.93 -10.94
N ILE A 19 -4.08 11.03 -10.22
CA ILE A 19 -3.01 11.98 -9.92
C ILE A 19 -2.01 11.35 -8.97
N ILE A 20 -2.47 10.74 -7.88
CA ILE A 20 -1.62 10.12 -6.84
C ILE A 20 -0.73 9.02 -7.43
N LYS A 21 -1.23 8.16 -8.32
CA LYS A 21 -0.42 7.04 -8.85
C LYS A 21 0.69 7.45 -9.80
N ARG A 22 0.60 8.61 -10.47
CA ARG A 22 1.56 9.04 -11.51
C ARG A 22 3.02 9.13 -11.00
N PRO A 23 3.32 9.87 -9.92
CA PRO A 23 4.68 9.91 -9.39
C PRO A 23 5.17 8.52 -8.95
N LEU A 24 4.29 7.70 -8.36
CA LEU A 24 4.62 6.36 -7.89
C LEU A 24 5.04 5.43 -9.02
N LEU A 25 4.29 5.42 -10.13
CA LEU A 25 4.62 4.62 -11.32
C LEU A 25 5.90 5.12 -12.01
N ARG A 26 6.12 6.44 -12.08
CA ARG A 26 7.36 7.02 -12.61
C ARG A 26 8.57 6.55 -11.81
N ASN A 27 8.48 6.60 -10.48
CA ASN A 27 9.56 6.17 -9.59
C ASN A 27 9.81 4.65 -9.69
N ALA A 28 8.74 3.85 -9.84
CA ALA A 28 8.86 2.40 -10.04
C ALA A 28 9.61 2.05 -11.34
N ARG A 29 9.37 2.78 -12.43
CA ARG A 29 10.11 2.61 -13.70
C ARG A 29 11.58 3.03 -13.58
N ALA A 30 11.86 4.12 -12.86
CA ALA A 30 13.23 4.60 -12.67
C ALA A 30 14.12 3.59 -11.92
N ALA A 31 13.56 2.71 -11.09
CA ALA A 31 14.29 1.65 -10.42
C ALA A 31 15.01 0.70 -11.39
N VAL A 32 14.44 0.46 -12.57
CA VAL A 32 15.03 -0.40 -13.61
C VAL A 32 16.31 0.20 -14.21
N SER A 33 16.52 1.51 -14.08
CA SER A 33 17.68 2.25 -14.63
C SER A 33 18.73 2.64 -13.58
N GLY A 34 18.83 1.92 -12.46
CA GLY A 34 19.74 2.27 -11.35
C GLY A 34 19.17 3.30 -10.38
N GLY A 35 17.84 3.47 -10.36
CA GLY A 35 17.12 4.35 -9.44
C GLY A 35 16.90 3.74 -8.04
N VAL A 36 15.71 3.99 -7.48
CA VAL A 36 15.38 3.59 -6.11
C VAL A 36 15.29 2.06 -5.99
N ARG A 37 16.09 1.45 -5.10
CA ARG A 37 15.99 0.02 -4.78
C ARG A 37 14.55 -0.31 -4.39
N HIS A 38 14.00 -1.38 -4.96
CA HIS A 38 12.60 -1.80 -4.72
C HIS A 38 11.56 -0.73 -5.07
N GLY A 39 11.80 0.11 -6.08
CA GLY A 39 10.87 1.18 -6.45
C GLY A 39 9.45 0.72 -6.80
N ASN A 40 9.23 -0.54 -7.16
CA ASN A 40 7.89 -1.11 -7.37
C ASN A 40 7.19 -1.59 -6.08
N LEU A 41 7.88 -1.60 -4.94
CA LEU A 41 7.30 -1.88 -3.63
C LEU A 41 6.93 -0.56 -2.95
N ILE A 42 5.63 -0.38 -2.72
CA ILE A 42 5.04 0.83 -2.16
C ILE A 42 4.34 0.45 -0.85
N VAL A 43 4.72 1.06 0.26
CA VAL A 43 3.97 0.91 1.51
C VAL A 43 3.04 2.10 1.71
N VAL A 44 1.81 1.82 2.10
CA VAL A 44 0.81 2.81 2.52
C VAL A 44 0.68 2.70 4.02
N THR A 45 1.03 3.79 4.70
CA THR A 45 1.00 3.90 6.16
C THR A 45 0.33 5.20 6.58
N SER A 46 0.26 5.46 7.88
CA SER A 46 -0.31 6.67 8.44
C SER A 46 0.34 6.96 9.80
N ALA A 47 0.10 8.13 10.40
CA ALA A 47 0.62 8.41 11.74
C ALA A 47 -0.14 7.60 12.80
N LEU A 48 -1.47 7.56 12.69
CA LEU A 48 -2.41 7.03 13.68
C LEU A 48 -3.46 6.09 13.07
N PRO A 49 -4.11 5.24 13.89
CA PRO A 49 -5.24 4.44 13.45
C PRO A 49 -6.40 5.28 12.93
N GLY A 50 -7.10 4.80 11.91
CA GLY A 50 -8.35 5.40 11.43
C GLY A 50 -8.19 6.47 10.34
N GLU A 51 -6.95 6.86 9.98
CA GLU A 51 -6.69 7.91 8.99
C GLU A 51 -7.02 7.49 7.54
N GLY A 52 -7.30 6.21 7.31
CA GLY A 52 -7.78 5.68 6.03
C GLY A 52 -6.70 5.06 5.13
N LYS A 53 -5.55 4.68 5.68
CA LYS A 53 -4.48 3.93 4.98
C LYS A 53 -4.97 2.75 4.13
N THR A 54 -5.82 1.88 4.68
CA THR A 54 -6.36 0.70 3.97
C THR A 54 -7.24 1.11 2.80
N TYR A 55 -8.08 2.14 3.00
CA TYR A 55 -8.88 2.71 1.93
C TYR A 55 -8.00 3.27 0.81
N CYS A 56 -6.95 4.02 1.15
CA CYS A 56 -6.01 4.55 0.17
C CYS A 56 -5.23 3.44 -0.54
N ALA A 57 -4.80 2.40 0.17
CA ALA A 57 -4.09 1.26 -0.40
C ALA A 57 -4.95 0.51 -1.42
N ILE A 58 -6.21 0.22 -1.08
CA ILE A 58 -7.15 -0.46 -1.98
C ILE A 58 -7.44 0.39 -3.22
N ASN A 59 -7.77 1.67 -3.05
CA ASN A 59 -8.09 2.54 -4.18
C ASN A 59 -6.87 2.80 -5.07
N LEU A 60 -5.68 2.90 -4.49
CA LEU A 60 -4.44 2.99 -5.25
C LEU A 60 -4.20 1.70 -6.06
N ALA A 61 -4.41 0.53 -5.44
CA ALA A 61 -4.28 -0.76 -6.11
C ALA A 61 -5.26 -0.90 -7.28
N MET A 62 -6.53 -0.55 -7.07
CA MET A 62 -7.55 -0.54 -8.12
C MET A 62 -7.20 0.44 -9.23
N SER A 63 -6.77 1.65 -8.90
CA SER A 63 -6.39 2.66 -9.90
C SER A 63 -5.19 2.21 -10.74
N ILE A 64 -4.17 1.59 -10.15
CA ILE A 64 -3.02 1.06 -10.90
C ILE A 64 -3.41 -0.16 -11.73
N ALA A 65 -4.29 -1.03 -11.23
CA ALA A 65 -4.75 -2.22 -11.96
C ALA A 65 -5.53 -1.88 -13.24
N MET A 66 -6.06 -0.66 -13.36
CA MET A 66 -6.69 -0.15 -14.59
C MET A 66 -5.67 0.28 -15.67
N GLU A 67 -4.38 0.37 -15.34
CA GLU A 67 -3.34 0.63 -16.34
C GLU A 67 -3.07 -0.63 -17.17
N LYS A 68 -2.86 -0.46 -18.48
CA LYS A 68 -2.69 -1.59 -19.41
C LYS A 68 -1.40 -2.39 -19.19
N ASP A 69 -0.36 -1.70 -18.74
CA ASP A 69 1.01 -2.24 -18.69
C ASP A 69 1.44 -2.67 -17.28
N HIS A 70 0.48 -2.80 -16.35
CA HIS A 70 0.78 -3.08 -14.96
C HIS A 70 -0.12 -4.16 -14.36
N THR A 71 0.50 -5.05 -13.59
CA THR A 71 -0.19 -5.92 -12.64
C THR A 71 0.03 -5.44 -11.21
N VAL A 72 -0.92 -5.71 -10.33
CA VAL A 72 -0.90 -5.25 -8.94
C VAL A 72 -1.04 -6.41 -7.98
N LEU A 73 -0.16 -6.44 -6.97
CA LEU A 73 -0.32 -7.26 -5.77
C LEU A 73 -0.57 -6.35 -4.57
N LEU A 74 -1.75 -6.41 -3.97
CA LEU A 74 -2.07 -5.74 -2.71
C LEU A 74 -1.85 -6.70 -1.55
N ILE A 75 -0.97 -6.32 -0.63
CA ILE A 75 -0.57 -7.11 0.54
C ILE A 75 -1.12 -6.44 1.80
N ASP A 76 -1.88 -7.18 2.61
CA ASP A 76 -2.28 -6.73 3.94
C ASP A 76 -1.13 -7.05 4.92
N ALA A 77 -0.30 -6.06 5.20
CA ALA A 77 0.84 -6.14 6.11
C ALA A 77 0.53 -5.57 7.50
N ASP A 78 -0.71 -5.10 7.74
CA ASP A 78 -1.20 -4.76 9.08
C ASP A 78 -1.62 -6.04 9.82
N VAL A 79 -0.63 -6.86 10.12
CA VAL A 79 -0.83 -8.20 10.72
C VAL A 79 -1.42 -8.13 12.13
N ALA A 80 -1.28 -6.98 12.82
CA ALA A 80 -1.89 -6.73 14.11
C ALA A 80 -3.39 -6.47 14.00
N ARG A 81 -3.85 -5.75 12.96
CA ARG A 81 -5.26 -5.40 12.73
C ARG A 81 -5.63 -5.48 11.24
N PRO A 82 -5.59 -6.68 10.64
CA PRO A 82 -5.80 -6.83 9.21
C PRO A 82 -7.20 -6.39 8.83
N SER A 83 -7.33 -5.78 7.65
CA SER A 83 -8.55 -5.09 7.25
C SER A 83 -8.87 -5.14 5.78
N VAL A 84 -7.92 -5.47 4.90
CA VAL A 84 -8.12 -5.48 3.45
C VAL A 84 -9.25 -6.44 3.07
N LEU A 85 -9.20 -7.69 3.53
CA LEU A 85 -10.24 -8.67 3.21
C LEU A 85 -11.61 -8.27 3.74
N ARG A 86 -11.68 -7.73 4.97
CA ARG A 86 -12.93 -7.26 5.57
C ARG A 86 -13.54 -6.11 4.76
N VAL A 87 -12.73 -5.15 4.32
CA VAL A 87 -13.18 -4.03 3.49
C VAL A 87 -13.68 -4.52 2.13
N LEU A 88 -13.06 -5.56 1.57
CA LEU A 88 -13.44 -6.17 0.29
C LEU A 88 -14.54 -7.24 0.41
N GLY A 89 -15.03 -7.55 1.61
CA GLY A 89 -16.06 -8.57 1.83
C GLY A 89 -15.59 -10.01 1.58
N LEU A 90 -14.28 -10.27 1.70
CA LEU A 90 -13.67 -11.58 1.48
C LEU A 90 -13.46 -12.33 2.81
N ALA A 91 -13.56 -13.66 2.73
CA ALA A 91 -13.31 -14.53 3.88
C ALA A 91 -11.81 -14.53 4.26
N PRO A 92 -11.46 -14.66 5.55
CA PRO A 92 -10.08 -14.80 5.99
C PRO A 92 -9.46 -16.09 5.43
N GLY A 93 -8.14 -16.09 5.26
CA GLY A 93 -7.40 -17.23 4.73
C GLY A 93 -5.92 -17.16 5.09
N LEU A 94 -5.14 -18.08 4.54
CA LEU A 94 -3.68 -18.08 4.64
C LEU A 94 -3.10 -16.84 3.97
N GLY A 95 -1.94 -16.37 4.44
CA GLY A 95 -1.34 -15.14 3.92
C GLY A 95 0.13 -14.95 4.27
N LEU A 96 0.53 -13.69 4.34
CA LEU A 96 1.90 -13.25 4.58
C LEU A 96 2.54 -13.95 5.78
N MET A 97 1.87 -13.96 6.93
CA MET A 97 2.39 -14.58 8.15
C MET A 97 2.57 -16.10 8.02
N ASP A 98 1.70 -16.76 7.26
CA ASP A 98 1.77 -18.21 7.04
C ASP A 98 2.99 -18.61 6.19
N ILE A 99 3.36 -17.76 5.23
CA ILE A 99 4.61 -17.89 4.46
C ILE A 99 5.82 -17.69 5.38
N LEU A 100 5.83 -16.61 6.16
CA LEU A 100 6.98 -16.24 7.01
C LEU A 100 7.26 -17.28 8.11
N LEU A 101 6.24 -18.02 8.53
CA LEU A 101 6.38 -19.11 9.50
C LEU A 101 7.01 -20.39 8.91
N GLY A 102 7.26 -20.44 7.60
CA GLY A 102 8.00 -21.54 6.96
C GLY A 102 7.21 -22.84 6.82
N ASN A 103 5.88 -22.77 6.66
CA ASN A 103 5.02 -23.95 6.49
C ASN A 103 5.11 -24.59 5.08
N ASP A 104 6.25 -24.48 4.39
CA ASP A 104 6.45 -24.89 2.98
C ASP A 104 5.42 -24.32 1.99
N LEU A 105 4.71 -23.25 2.36
CA LEU A 105 3.75 -22.56 1.51
C LEU A 105 4.46 -21.64 0.53
N SER A 106 4.22 -21.85 -0.76
CA SER A 106 4.65 -20.92 -1.81
C SER A 106 3.76 -19.68 -1.85
N LEU A 107 4.32 -18.57 -2.33
CA LEU A 107 3.57 -17.33 -2.55
C LEU A 107 2.34 -17.54 -3.46
N SER A 108 2.43 -18.44 -4.44
CA SER A 108 1.33 -18.77 -5.36
C SER A 108 0.14 -19.45 -4.68
N GLU A 109 0.35 -20.18 -3.59
CA GLU A 109 -0.71 -20.91 -2.88
C GLU A 109 -1.57 -20.02 -1.99
N VAL A 110 -1.05 -18.86 -1.59
CA VAL A 110 -1.74 -17.94 -0.67
C VAL A 110 -2.21 -16.64 -1.34
N ILE A 111 -1.82 -16.41 -2.60
CA ILE A 111 -2.35 -15.29 -3.38
C ILE A 111 -3.79 -15.56 -3.76
N LEU A 112 -4.68 -14.64 -3.40
CA LEU A 112 -6.07 -14.63 -3.81
C LEU A 112 -6.23 -13.86 -5.12
N LYS A 113 -6.93 -14.47 -6.08
CA LYS A 113 -7.36 -13.77 -7.31
C LYS A 113 -8.61 -12.94 -7.02
N THR A 114 -8.68 -11.76 -7.61
CA THR A 114 -9.87 -10.93 -7.58
C THR A 114 -10.66 -11.06 -8.88
N ASN A 115 -11.82 -10.43 -8.96
CA ASN A 115 -12.57 -10.27 -10.21
C ASN A 115 -11.93 -9.26 -11.18
N ILE A 116 -10.87 -8.54 -10.75
CA ILE A 116 -10.05 -7.69 -11.60
C ILE A 116 -8.82 -8.50 -12.04
N PRO A 117 -8.67 -8.86 -13.32
CA PRO A 117 -7.62 -9.79 -13.78
C PRO A 117 -6.19 -9.39 -13.41
N THR A 118 -5.93 -8.08 -13.39
CA THR A 118 -4.62 -7.47 -13.10
C THR A 118 -4.39 -7.21 -11.61
N LEU A 119 -5.36 -7.50 -10.73
CA LEU A 119 -5.24 -7.30 -9.28
C LEU A 119 -5.32 -8.64 -8.54
N SER A 120 -4.30 -8.92 -7.75
CA SER A 120 -4.27 -10.05 -6.82
C SER A 120 -4.03 -9.55 -5.39
N LEU A 121 -4.45 -10.34 -4.40
CA LEU A 121 -4.32 -10.00 -2.98
C LEU A 121 -3.44 -11.03 -2.26
N LEU A 122 -2.63 -10.57 -1.32
CA LEU A 122 -2.01 -11.41 -0.30
C LEU A 122 -2.56 -10.98 1.07
N PRO A 123 -3.39 -11.80 1.71
CA PRO A 123 -3.87 -11.52 3.07
C PRO A 123 -2.73 -11.44 4.09
N ALA A 124 -3.01 -10.89 5.27
CA ALA A 124 -2.08 -10.95 6.40
C ALA A 124 -1.83 -12.40 6.86
N GLY A 125 -2.85 -13.26 6.79
CA GLY A 125 -2.78 -14.63 7.29
C GLY A 125 -3.11 -14.73 8.78
N ARG A 126 -2.69 -15.83 9.41
CA ARG A 126 -2.91 -16.04 10.85
C ARG A 126 -2.07 -15.10 11.69
N ASN A 127 -2.69 -14.49 12.70
CA ASN A 127 -1.99 -13.65 13.66
C ASN A 127 -0.91 -14.45 14.42
N ASN A 128 0.23 -13.82 14.71
CA ASN A 128 1.32 -14.40 15.47
C ASN A 128 1.86 -13.39 16.49
N LYS A 129 2.18 -13.87 17.70
CA LYS A 129 2.75 -13.05 18.77
C LYS A 129 4.15 -12.48 18.45
N HIS A 130 4.85 -13.04 17.46
CA HIS A 130 6.18 -12.61 17.01
C HIS A 130 6.13 -11.88 15.65
N ALA A 131 5.04 -11.16 15.39
CA ALA A 131 4.83 -10.45 14.13
C ALA A 131 6.00 -9.51 13.78
N THR A 132 6.47 -8.72 14.75
CA THR A 132 7.59 -7.79 14.58
C THR A 132 8.86 -8.47 14.12
N GLU A 133 9.23 -9.56 14.79
CA GLU A 133 10.45 -10.31 14.51
C GLU A 133 10.36 -10.99 13.15
N LEU A 134 9.17 -11.49 12.79
CA LEU A 134 8.93 -12.11 11.48
C LEU A 134 9.01 -11.08 10.34
N LEU A 135 8.44 -9.88 10.52
CA LEU A 135 8.54 -8.79 9.55
C LEU A 135 9.97 -8.23 9.43
N ALA A 136 10.73 -8.23 10.54
CA ALA A 136 12.14 -7.85 10.55
C ALA A 136 13.09 -8.96 10.05
N SER A 137 12.57 -10.16 9.79
CA SER A 137 13.39 -11.34 9.56
C SER A 137 14.10 -11.33 8.19
N HIS A 138 15.12 -12.20 8.08
CA HIS A 138 15.74 -12.50 6.80
C HIS A 138 14.74 -13.15 5.81
N ALA A 139 13.77 -13.93 6.32
CA ALA A 139 12.73 -14.53 5.49
C ALA A 139 11.86 -13.47 4.80
N MET A 140 11.47 -12.41 5.53
CA MET A 140 10.76 -11.28 4.95
C MET A 140 11.62 -10.53 3.93
N SER A 141 12.89 -10.29 4.24
CA SER A 141 13.82 -9.64 3.29
C SER A 141 13.96 -10.43 1.98
N LYS A 142 14.02 -11.76 2.07
CA LYS A 142 14.07 -12.67 0.91
C LYS A 142 12.75 -12.63 0.12
N LEU A 143 11.61 -12.67 0.81
CA LEU A 143 10.28 -12.58 0.20
C LEU A 143 10.10 -11.26 -0.56
N LEU A 144 10.47 -10.13 0.04
CA LEU A 144 10.41 -8.82 -0.62
C LEU A 144 11.29 -8.77 -1.87
N SER A 145 12.49 -9.35 -1.81
CA SER A 145 13.41 -9.41 -2.96
C SER A 145 12.86 -10.28 -4.09
N GLU A 146 12.24 -11.42 -3.76
CA GLU A 146 11.54 -12.27 -4.73
C GLU A 146 10.39 -11.49 -5.36
N ILE A 147 9.50 -10.93 -4.54
CA ILE A 147 8.31 -10.19 -5.00
C ILE A 147 8.70 -9.00 -5.90
N ALA A 148 9.75 -8.26 -5.54
CA ALA A 148 10.21 -7.09 -6.29
C ALA A 148 10.75 -7.45 -7.69
N SER A 149 11.37 -8.62 -7.84
CA SER A 149 12.09 -9.00 -9.06
C SER A 149 11.35 -10.00 -9.95
N ARG A 150 10.34 -10.70 -9.41
CA ARG A 150 9.66 -11.81 -10.11
C ARG A 150 8.89 -11.39 -11.36
N TYR A 151 8.37 -10.15 -11.40
CA TYR A 151 7.58 -9.66 -12.52
C TYR A 151 7.92 -8.19 -12.80
N PRO A 152 8.40 -7.84 -14.01
CA PRO A 152 8.88 -6.49 -14.32
C PRO A 152 7.75 -5.44 -14.39
N ASP A 153 6.53 -5.87 -14.68
CA ASP A 153 5.33 -5.04 -14.80
C ASP A 153 4.58 -4.86 -13.46
N ARG A 154 5.01 -5.57 -12.41
CA ARG A 154 4.26 -5.66 -11.15
C ARG A 154 4.56 -4.52 -10.20
N ILE A 155 3.49 -3.86 -9.76
CA ILE A 155 3.47 -2.95 -8.63
C ILE A 155 2.94 -3.70 -7.40
N VAL A 156 3.56 -3.48 -6.25
CA VAL A 156 3.21 -4.16 -5.01
C VAL A 156 2.89 -3.10 -3.97
N ILE A 157 1.69 -3.15 -3.44
CA ILE A 157 1.19 -2.18 -2.45
C ILE A 157 1.03 -2.92 -1.12
N PHE A 158 1.63 -2.40 -0.06
CA PHE A 158 1.50 -2.92 1.29
C PHE A 158 0.61 -1.98 2.10
N ASP A 159 -0.53 -2.45 2.60
CA ASP A 159 -1.25 -1.76 3.68
C ASP A 159 -0.57 -2.11 5.00
N SER A 160 0.04 -1.14 5.69
CA SER A 160 0.80 -1.39 6.92
C SER A 160 0.08 -0.89 8.17
N PRO A 161 0.55 -1.20 9.39
CA PRO A 161 0.10 -0.51 10.60
C PRO A 161 0.48 0.99 10.59
N PRO A 162 -0.14 1.80 11.46
CA PRO A 162 0.25 3.20 11.67
C PRO A 162 1.62 3.34 12.36
N LEU A 163 2.42 4.29 11.90
CA LEU A 163 3.81 4.50 12.30
C LEU A 163 3.97 4.82 13.78
N LEU A 164 3.07 5.58 14.40
CA LEU A 164 3.22 5.96 15.82
C LEU A 164 2.71 4.90 16.79
N LEU A 165 1.93 3.92 16.31
CA LEU A 165 1.34 2.89 17.16
C LEU A 165 2.29 1.70 17.34
N THR A 166 3.03 1.32 16.29
CA THR A 166 3.77 0.06 16.28
C THR A 166 5.18 0.24 15.69
N THR A 167 6.12 -0.64 16.05
CA THR A 167 7.50 -0.59 15.53
C THR A 167 7.63 -1.30 14.19
N GLU A 168 6.76 -2.28 13.92
CA GLU A 168 6.65 -3.06 12.69
C GLU A 168 6.49 -2.17 11.46
N ALA A 169 5.72 -1.09 11.56
CA ALA A 169 5.48 -0.17 10.45
C ALA A 169 6.77 0.50 9.96
N GLY A 170 7.65 0.93 10.87
CA GLY A 170 8.93 1.55 10.51
C GLY A 170 9.91 0.54 9.91
N VAL A 171 9.99 -0.66 10.49
CA VAL A 171 10.82 -1.76 9.96
C VAL A 171 10.39 -2.12 8.54
N LEU A 172 9.09 -2.35 8.33
CA LEU A 172 8.55 -2.65 7.01
C LEU A 172 8.84 -1.53 6.01
N ALA A 173 8.58 -0.27 6.39
CA ALA A 173 8.79 0.88 5.52
C ALA A 173 10.26 1.03 5.08
N SER A 174 11.23 0.78 5.96
CA SER A 174 12.65 0.85 5.63
C SER A 174 13.12 -0.14 4.55
N GLN A 175 12.33 -1.18 4.27
CA GLN A 175 12.64 -2.19 3.25
C GLN A 175 12.00 -1.89 1.88
N MET A 176 11.17 -0.84 1.81
CA MET A 176 10.38 -0.47 0.64
C MET A 176 11.07 0.63 -0.17
N GLY A 177 10.80 0.68 -1.47
CA GLY A 177 11.32 1.75 -2.31
C GLY A 177 10.54 3.06 -2.16
N GLN A 178 9.25 2.97 -1.86
CA GLN A 178 8.38 4.14 -1.75
C GLN A 178 7.45 4.03 -0.55
N VAL A 179 7.23 5.15 0.12
CA VAL A 179 6.28 5.31 1.21
C VAL A 179 5.21 6.30 0.81
N VAL A 180 3.96 5.93 1.02
CA VAL A 180 2.80 6.81 0.92
C VAL A 180 2.24 6.96 2.33
N MET A 181 2.38 8.14 2.91
CA MET A 181 1.86 8.45 4.23
C MET A 181 0.52 9.16 4.11
N VAL A 182 -0.51 8.51 4.64
CA VAL A 182 -1.87 9.04 4.71
C VAL A 182 -2.00 9.91 5.96
N VAL A 183 -2.53 11.11 5.78
CA VAL A 183 -2.77 12.10 6.82
C VAL A 183 -4.25 12.44 6.81
N GLU A 184 -4.92 12.35 7.96
CA GLU A 184 -6.33 12.71 8.06
C GLU A 184 -6.48 14.24 8.15
N SER A 185 -7.21 14.79 7.18
CA SER A 185 -7.48 16.22 7.10
C SER A 185 -8.19 16.73 8.35
N GLU A 186 -7.81 17.92 8.81
CA GLU A 186 -8.38 18.63 9.97
C GLU A 186 -8.25 17.89 11.33
N THR A 187 -7.71 16.66 11.35
CA THR A 187 -7.66 15.81 12.56
C THR A 187 -6.23 15.51 12.99
N THR A 188 -5.37 15.08 12.05
CA THR A 188 -3.98 14.74 12.37
C THR A 188 -3.16 16.01 12.57
N THR A 189 -2.55 16.16 13.75
CA THR A 189 -1.76 17.36 14.05
C THR A 189 -0.44 17.36 13.28
N GLN A 190 0.08 18.55 12.95
CA GLN A 190 1.40 18.68 12.32
C GLN A 190 2.52 18.02 13.14
N ARG A 191 2.40 18.01 14.48
CA ARG A 191 3.35 17.33 15.36
C ARG A 191 3.34 15.82 15.13
N GLN A 192 2.17 15.19 15.09
CA GLN A 192 2.05 13.76 14.82
C GLN A 192 2.57 13.41 13.43
N VAL A 193 2.33 14.26 12.42
CA VAL A 193 2.89 14.07 11.08
C VAL A 193 4.42 14.11 11.12
N LYS A 194 5.02 15.11 11.79
CA LYS A 194 6.48 15.22 11.95
C LYS A 194 7.08 14.04 12.70
N ASP A 195 6.46 13.63 13.81
CA ASP A 195 6.90 12.50 14.62
C ASP A 195 6.86 11.18 13.82
N ALA A 196 5.87 11.02 12.94
CA ALA A 196 5.75 9.86 12.07
C ALA A 196 6.78 9.90 10.93
N LEU A 197 6.99 11.06 10.30
CA LEU A 197 8.03 11.24 9.28
C LEU A 197 9.43 10.97 9.83
N ALA A 198 9.71 11.33 11.09
CA ALA A 198 10.97 11.01 11.75
C ALA A 198 11.22 9.49 11.89
N ARG A 199 10.17 8.65 11.86
CA ARG A 199 10.32 7.18 11.81
C ARG A 199 10.66 6.65 10.42
N LEU A 200 10.59 7.51 9.40
CA LEU A 200 10.84 7.19 7.99
C LEU A 200 12.15 7.79 7.48
N ASP A 201 13.02 8.33 8.34
CA ASP A 201 14.22 9.10 7.95
C ASP A 201 15.16 8.39 6.96
N ASN A 202 15.14 7.04 6.90
CA ASN A 202 15.94 6.24 5.97
C ASN A 202 15.21 5.88 4.65
N CYS A 203 13.99 6.37 4.44
CA CYS A 203 13.19 6.06 3.25
C CYS A 203 13.51 7.06 2.13
N ALA A 204 13.86 6.54 0.94
CA ALA A 204 14.31 7.37 -0.17
C ALA A 204 13.21 8.25 -0.78
N ARG A 205 11.94 7.81 -0.70
CA ARG A 205 10.78 8.49 -1.29
C ARG A 205 9.60 8.41 -0.35
N VAL A 206 9.11 9.56 0.10
CA VAL A 206 7.91 9.69 0.93
C VAL A 206 6.97 10.69 0.25
N ASP A 207 5.80 10.22 -0.15
CA ASP A 207 4.70 11.02 -0.67
C ASP A 207 3.58 11.09 0.37
N LEU A 208 2.80 12.17 0.40
CA LEU A 208 1.70 12.37 1.34
C LEU A 208 0.35 12.31 0.62
N ILE A 209 -0.65 11.69 1.25
CA ILE A 209 -2.06 11.77 0.86
C ILE A 209 -2.83 12.46 1.99
N CYS A 210 -3.47 13.59 1.69
CA CYS A 210 -4.44 14.20 2.60
C CYS A 210 -5.81 13.53 2.38
N ASN A 211 -6.22 12.69 3.33
CA ASN A 211 -7.46 11.92 3.24
C ASN A 211 -8.58 12.55 4.08
N LYS A 212 -9.83 12.23 3.74
CA LYS A 212 -11.05 12.81 4.35
C LYS A 212 -11.13 14.34 4.25
N ALA A 213 -10.41 14.94 3.32
CA ALA A 213 -10.49 16.36 3.04
C ALA A 213 -11.92 16.72 2.59
N ARG A 214 -12.42 17.84 3.10
CA ARG A 214 -13.68 18.42 2.63
C ARG A 214 -13.44 19.10 1.30
N ALA A 215 -14.36 18.92 0.35
CA ALA A 215 -14.33 19.70 -0.88
C ALA A 215 -14.55 21.17 -0.52
N PHE A 216 -13.60 22.04 -0.84
CA PHE A 216 -13.81 23.48 -0.72
C PHE A 216 -14.74 23.94 -1.84
N PRO A 217 -15.87 24.61 -1.52
CA PRO A 217 -16.71 25.20 -2.55
C PRO A 217 -15.90 26.25 -3.33
N GLY A 218 -15.68 26.03 -4.62
CA GLY A 218 -14.99 26.97 -5.52
C GLY A 218 -13.60 26.55 -6.00
N GLU A 219 -12.95 25.55 -5.40
CA GLU A 219 -11.68 25.00 -5.88
C GLU A 219 -11.91 23.68 -6.64
N HIS A 220 -12.49 23.77 -7.83
CA HIS A 220 -12.35 22.68 -8.80
C HIS A 220 -10.94 22.77 -9.38
N TYR A 221 -9.96 22.12 -8.73
CA TYR A 221 -8.62 21.90 -9.32
C TYR A 221 -8.67 21.09 -10.62
N HIS A 222 -9.82 20.50 -10.94
CA HIS A 222 -10.12 19.92 -12.24
C HIS A 222 -10.66 20.99 -13.19
N GLY A 223 -9.73 21.74 -13.81
CA GLY A 223 -10.01 22.41 -15.08
C GLY A 223 -10.35 21.35 -16.12
N TYR A 224 -11.63 21.29 -16.51
CA TYR A 224 -12.06 20.59 -17.71
C TYR A 224 -11.35 21.24 -18.90
N TYR A 225 -10.57 20.47 -19.64
CA TYR A 225 -10.27 20.80 -21.04
C TYR A 225 -11.18 19.91 -21.88
N ASP A 226 -12.10 20.55 -22.59
CA ASP A 226 -12.83 19.99 -23.73
C ASP A 226 -11.86 19.61 -24.87
#